data_AF-A0A8C2CQ11-F1
#
_entry.id   AF-A0A8C2CQ11-F1
#
_cell.length_a   1.000
_cell.length_b   1.000
_cell.length_c   1.000
_cell.angle_alpha   90.00
_cell.angle_beta   90.00
_cell.angle_gamma   90.00
#
_symmetry.space_group_name_H-M   'P 1'
#
loop_
_entity.id
_entity.type
_entity.pdbx_description
1 polymer ?
#
loop_
_entity_poly.entity_id
_entity_poly.type
_entity_poly.pdbx_seq_one_letter_code
_entity_poly.pdbx_strand_id
1 'polypeptide(L)'
;MCKLKCVLFHLVNCLCINSVHLNRSTTQRCAFSRWKYSHYFEFVSAKDDNIKVRCTLCAGGDKVLSSYKNTTSNLKKHLESQHCTVKLIEQVTPGDEKQRAGGPRPPKQQKLDFVAKPVSGGELKKLVRQFVVEEMLPLNTVDSPSFHAIINKIPTTVNAAVPHRTAFSSYMEEEYAVMERNLKAALNKVDFVSTTPVTESDDETEEGESTPTNDDVTFLDMSEILSAVDESECQLSLPPHHRCASHTINLISTNDVDRYLTSNAESKAVYRSSTAKCSALWTKSSRSTLASETVEEISKRKLLVPTSTRWNSFFDAVKRVAEIPMCELNTLCTKLGVKCFKEKEYQFLHEYCTAMKPLTAALDILQGDCPYGTLLPTLEVLMQKTLDVKDALSSMTAIQTHFAGVLDDKDALLAAVSCPKFKLGWLPASVPTTSACQGEMDFFTFEAEPEETYSAENEVMDYLRSAYHLQILHQFSNIKNIFLKYNTPTPSSAPVERLLVWEVWCSLLEEIDFLTKGLRSFC
;
A
#
# COMPACT_ATOMS: atom_id res chain seq x y z
N MET A 1 0.96 27.99 -15.51
CA MET A 1 0.11 28.96 -14.77
C MET A 1 -1.37 28.55 -14.62
N CYS A 2 -2.11 28.11 -15.67
CA CYS A 2 -3.53 27.74 -15.52
C CYS A 2 -3.78 26.52 -14.61
N LYS A 3 -3.01 25.44 -14.72
CA LYS A 3 -3.14 24.26 -13.83
C LYS A 3 -2.87 24.59 -12.36
N LEU A 4 -1.85 25.40 -12.08
CA LEU A 4 -1.52 25.83 -10.72
C LEU A 4 -2.63 26.69 -10.09
N LYS A 5 -3.20 27.64 -10.85
CA LYS A 5 -4.36 28.43 -10.38
C LYS A 5 -5.60 27.56 -10.15
N CYS A 6 -5.84 26.57 -11.00
CA CYS A 6 -6.93 25.60 -10.84
C CYS A 6 -6.74 24.75 -9.56
N VAL A 7 -5.53 24.25 -9.33
CA VAL A 7 -5.15 23.47 -8.14
C VAL A 7 -5.36 24.27 -6.85
N LEU A 8 -4.81 25.48 -6.77
CA LEU A 8 -4.94 26.32 -5.57
C LEU A 8 -6.41 26.72 -5.34
N PHE A 9 -7.16 27.05 -6.40
CA PHE A 9 -8.58 27.38 -6.30
C PHE A 9 -9.43 26.20 -5.80
N HIS A 10 -9.14 24.97 -6.24
CA HIS A 10 -9.89 23.78 -5.78
C HIS A 10 -9.52 23.33 -4.38
N LEU A 11 -8.24 23.44 -4.00
CA LEU A 11 -7.78 23.12 -2.66
C LEU A 11 -8.41 24.09 -1.64
N VAL A 12 -8.44 25.40 -1.94
CA VAL A 12 -9.07 26.41 -1.08
C VAL A 12 -10.60 26.25 -1.01
N ASN A 13 -11.28 26.00 -2.15
CA ASN A 13 -12.73 25.80 -2.15
C ASN A 13 -13.19 24.53 -1.42
N CYS A 14 -12.42 23.44 -1.44
CA CYS A 14 -12.76 22.23 -0.69
C CYS A 14 -12.66 22.41 0.83
N LEU A 15 -11.77 23.29 1.28
CA LEU A 15 -11.58 23.60 2.70
C LEU A 15 -12.70 24.49 3.25
N CYS A 16 -13.36 25.29 2.40
CA CYS A 16 -14.51 26.10 2.79
C CYS A 16 -15.80 25.30 3.06
N ILE A 17 -15.85 24.00 2.76
CA ILE A 17 -17.05 23.15 2.90
C ILE A 17 -17.01 22.28 4.18
N ASN A 18 -15.87 22.15 4.86
CA ASN A 18 -15.75 21.37 6.08
C ASN A 18 -15.11 22.18 7.19
N SER A 19 -15.93 22.87 7.99
CA SER A 19 -15.48 23.49 9.23
C SER A 19 -16.43 23.13 10.37
N VAL A 20 -16.04 22.13 11.17
CA VAL A 20 -16.37 22.07 12.61
C VAL A 20 -15.13 21.52 13.35
N HIS A 21 -14.78 22.26 14.40
CA HIS A 21 -13.56 22.26 15.22
C HIS A 21 -12.97 20.94 15.72
N LEU A 22 -11.63 20.91 15.85
CA LEU A 22 -10.97 20.29 17.01
C LEU A 22 -9.59 20.94 17.33
N ASN A 23 -9.47 21.45 18.56
CA ASN A 23 -8.25 22.04 19.12
C ASN A 23 -7.23 20.98 19.58
N ARG A 24 -5.94 21.30 19.49
CA ARG A 24 -4.81 20.54 20.05
C ARG A 24 -3.94 21.47 20.90
N SER A 25 -3.37 20.99 22.00
CA SER A 25 -2.06 21.51 22.44
C SER A 25 -1.17 20.51 23.19
N THR A 26 0.11 20.86 23.12
CA THR A 26 1.42 20.22 23.29
C THR A 26 1.82 19.84 24.72
N THR A 27 2.53 18.70 24.92
CA THR A 27 3.09 18.29 26.23
C THR A 27 4.60 18.55 26.38
N GLN A 28 4.97 19.25 27.45
CA GLN A 28 6.32 19.29 28.02
C GLN A 28 6.40 18.29 29.20
N ARG A 29 7.45 17.46 29.25
CA ARG A 29 7.63 16.35 30.22
C ARG A 29 7.77 16.87 31.67
N CYS A 30 6.80 16.54 32.53
CA CYS A 30 6.79 16.81 33.98
C CYS A 30 6.12 15.64 34.75
N ALA A 31 6.23 15.55 36.08
CA ALA A 31 5.66 14.43 36.87
C ALA A 31 4.14 14.27 36.67
N PHE A 32 3.46 15.38 36.37
CA PHE A 32 2.05 15.40 35.94
C PHE A 32 1.79 14.54 34.69
N SER A 33 2.67 14.57 33.68
CA SER A 33 2.51 13.79 32.44
C SER A 33 2.65 12.27 32.61
N ARG A 34 3.17 11.81 33.76
CA ARG A 34 3.33 10.38 34.10
C ARG A 34 2.34 9.92 35.17
N TRP A 35 1.44 10.79 35.62
CA TRP A 35 0.53 10.48 36.70
C TRP A 35 -0.69 9.73 36.19
N LYS A 36 -1.04 8.60 36.83
CA LYS A 36 -2.13 7.69 36.41
C LYS A 36 -3.54 8.28 36.28
N TYR A 37 -3.75 9.51 36.75
CA TYR A 37 -5.01 10.25 36.64
C TYR A 37 -4.88 11.58 35.87
N SER A 38 -3.77 11.77 35.15
CA SER A 38 -3.50 13.03 34.44
C SER A 38 -4.54 13.34 33.36
N HIS A 39 -5.19 12.32 32.79
CA HIS A 39 -6.25 12.47 31.77
C HIS A 39 -7.52 13.18 32.28
N TYR A 40 -7.70 13.34 33.60
CA TYR A 40 -8.78 14.16 34.17
C TYR A 40 -8.43 15.65 34.28
N PHE A 41 -7.26 16.06 33.78
CA PHE A 41 -6.77 17.42 33.88
C PHE A 41 -6.18 17.92 32.55
N GLU A 42 -6.54 19.14 32.18
CA GLU A 42 -5.98 19.86 31.04
C GLU A 42 -4.88 20.82 31.52
N PHE A 43 -3.72 20.82 30.86
CA PHE A 43 -2.63 21.73 31.24
C PHE A 43 -2.93 23.15 30.77
N VAL A 44 -2.77 24.16 31.64
CA VAL A 44 -3.06 25.57 31.32
C VAL A 44 -1.78 26.38 31.15
N SER A 45 -0.86 26.34 32.12
CA SER A 45 0.41 27.06 32.05
C SER A 45 1.42 26.54 33.07
N ALA A 46 2.71 26.79 32.86
CA ALA A 46 3.74 26.58 33.86
C ALA A 46 4.50 27.88 34.11
N LYS A 47 4.75 28.19 35.38
CA LYS A 47 5.58 29.31 35.80
C LYS A 47 6.47 28.86 36.95
N ASP A 48 7.78 29.04 36.79
CA ASP A 48 8.80 28.57 37.72
C ASP A 48 8.65 27.07 37.99
N ASP A 49 8.54 26.65 39.25
CA ASP A 49 8.33 25.25 39.64
C ASP A 49 6.86 24.84 39.78
N ASN A 50 5.90 25.71 39.45
CA ASN A 50 4.48 25.41 39.53
C ASN A 50 3.83 25.23 38.16
N ILE A 51 2.85 24.34 38.10
CA ILE A 51 1.95 24.11 36.97
C ILE A 51 0.54 24.52 37.36
N LYS A 52 -0.18 25.12 36.42
CA LYS A 52 -1.62 25.33 36.48
C LYS A 52 -2.29 24.33 35.55
N VAL A 53 -3.24 23.58 36.11
CA VAL A 53 -4.02 22.57 35.39
C VAL A 53 -5.50 22.75 35.68
N ARG A 54 -6.35 22.48 34.70
CA ARG A 54 -7.80 22.61 34.75
C ARG A 54 -8.43 21.23 34.89
N CYS A 55 -9.38 21.07 35.80
CA CYS A 55 -10.11 19.80 35.94
C CYS A 55 -11.20 19.66 34.87
N THR A 56 -11.19 18.56 34.11
CA THR A 56 -12.18 18.29 33.06
C THR A 56 -13.49 17.71 33.59
N LEU A 57 -13.53 17.30 34.87
CA LEU A 57 -14.73 16.74 35.52
C LEU A 57 -15.59 17.79 36.22
N CYS A 58 -15.09 19.02 36.39
CA CYS A 58 -15.86 20.12 36.99
C CYS A 58 -16.86 20.68 35.98
N ALA A 59 -18.14 20.77 36.38
CA ALA A 59 -19.17 21.41 35.57
C ALA A 59 -18.75 22.84 35.20
N GLY A 60 -18.64 23.14 33.90
CA GLY A 60 -18.22 24.44 33.38
C GLY A 60 -16.72 24.60 33.06
N GLY A 61 -15.85 23.63 33.34
CA GLY A 61 -14.44 23.68 32.91
C GLY A 61 -13.57 24.78 33.55
N ASP A 62 -14.09 25.59 34.48
CA ASP A 62 -13.38 26.79 34.96
C ASP A 62 -12.46 26.55 36.17
N LYS A 63 -12.45 25.35 36.76
CA LYS A 63 -11.68 25.09 37.98
C LYS A 63 -10.21 24.82 37.66
N VAL A 64 -9.41 25.88 37.72
CA VAL A 64 -7.94 25.84 37.56
C VAL A 64 -7.26 25.65 38.92
N LEU A 65 -6.42 24.62 39.02
CA LEU A 65 -5.65 24.23 40.20
C LEU A 65 -4.18 24.49 39.96
N SER A 66 -3.46 24.92 41.00
CA SER A 66 -2.00 25.05 40.98
C SER A 66 -1.34 23.88 41.72
N SER A 67 -0.32 23.26 41.13
CA SER A 67 0.46 22.18 41.73
C SER A 67 1.95 22.36 41.40
N TYR A 68 2.85 21.88 42.26
CA TYR A 68 4.29 21.90 41.96
C TYR A 68 4.64 20.85 40.89
N LYS A 69 5.63 21.11 40.03
CA LYS A 69 6.03 20.26 38.89
C LYS A 69 6.36 18.81 39.23
N ASN A 70 6.72 18.53 40.49
CA ASN A 70 7.09 17.21 41.01
C ASN A 70 6.05 16.57 41.95
N THR A 71 4.88 17.19 42.17
CA THR A 71 3.84 16.62 43.05
C THR A 71 2.45 16.69 42.42
N THR A 72 1.60 15.70 42.75
CA THR A 72 0.20 15.63 42.28
C THR A 72 -0.82 15.59 43.43
N SER A 73 -0.36 15.84 44.66
CA SER A 73 -1.17 15.72 45.88
C SER A 73 -2.40 16.63 45.91
N ASN A 74 -2.27 17.87 45.41
CA ASN A 74 -3.38 18.84 45.36
C ASN A 74 -4.46 18.40 44.36
N LEU A 75 -4.02 17.82 43.23
CA LEU A 75 -4.90 17.32 42.18
C LEU A 75 -5.66 16.06 42.63
N LYS A 76 -4.97 15.16 43.34
CA LYS A 76 -5.61 13.96 43.91
C LYS A 76 -6.67 14.32 44.94
N LYS A 77 -6.34 15.23 45.87
CA LYS A 77 -7.30 15.73 46.87
C LYS A 77 -8.52 16.38 46.22
N HIS A 78 -8.32 17.08 45.10
CA HIS A 78 -9.43 17.66 44.34
C HIS A 78 -10.37 16.57 43.78
N LEU A 79 -9.83 15.53 43.14
CA LEU A 79 -10.64 14.40 42.64
C LEU A 79 -11.38 13.68 43.78
N GLU A 80 -10.68 13.39 44.88
CA GLU A 80 -11.25 12.68 46.03
C GLU A 80 -12.35 13.47 46.75
N SER A 81 -12.29 14.81 46.73
CA SER A 81 -13.26 15.66 47.43
C SER A 81 -14.42 16.11 46.55
N GLN A 82 -14.16 16.55 45.33
CA GLN A 82 -15.17 17.16 44.44
C GLN A 82 -15.78 16.15 43.47
N HIS A 83 -15.13 15.00 43.26
CA HIS A 83 -15.55 13.94 42.36
C HIS A 83 -15.58 12.58 43.06
N CYS A 84 -15.92 12.55 44.35
CA CYS A 84 -15.95 11.34 45.17
C CYS A 84 -16.93 10.26 44.65
N THR A 85 -17.94 10.66 43.88
CA THR A 85 -18.95 9.78 43.26
C THR A 85 -18.50 9.21 41.90
N VAL A 86 -17.41 9.69 41.32
CA VAL A 86 -16.89 9.23 40.03
C VAL A 86 -15.90 8.08 40.26
N LYS A 87 -16.14 6.90 39.67
CA LYS A 87 -15.17 5.80 39.67
C LYS A 87 -13.98 6.18 38.77
N LEU A 88 -12.90 6.64 39.38
CA LEU A 88 -11.67 7.04 38.67
C LEU A 88 -11.01 5.81 38.04
N ILE A 89 -10.72 5.89 36.75
CA ILE A 89 -10.03 4.84 35.98
C ILE A 89 -8.55 5.21 35.89
N GLU A 90 -7.66 4.28 36.23
CA GLU A 90 -6.20 4.47 36.16
C GLU A 90 -5.69 4.22 34.73
N GLN A 91 -4.86 5.11 34.19
CA GLN A 91 -4.08 4.82 32.99
C GLN A 91 -2.95 3.84 33.33
N VAL A 92 -2.98 2.65 32.71
CA VAL A 92 -1.93 1.64 32.85
C VAL A 92 -0.74 2.06 32.00
N THR A 93 0.35 2.44 32.65
CA THR A 93 1.68 2.58 32.04
C THR A 93 2.51 1.33 32.37
N PRO A 94 3.24 0.74 31.41
CA PRO A 94 4.08 -0.41 31.68
C PRO A 94 5.38 0.04 32.34
N GLY A 95 5.61 -0.41 33.58
CA GLY A 95 6.86 -0.28 34.31
C GLY A 95 6.70 0.40 35.66
N ASP A 96 6.74 -0.41 36.73
CA ASP A 96 7.55 -0.19 37.94
C ASP A 96 7.17 -1.20 39.05
N GLU A 97 7.95 -2.28 39.17
CA GLU A 97 7.89 -3.20 40.32
C GLU A 97 8.59 -2.59 41.56
N LYS A 98 7.98 -2.84 42.72
CA LYS A 98 8.31 -2.31 44.05
C LYS A 98 9.73 -2.66 44.54
N GLN A 99 10.44 -1.65 45.04
CA GLN A 99 11.53 -1.84 46.01
C GLN A 99 11.00 -2.31 47.37
N ARG A 100 11.60 -3.37 47.93
CA ARG A 100 11.61 -3.66 49.37
C ARG A 100 13.04 -3.88 49.82
N ALA A 101 13.43 -3.17 50.88
CA ALA A 101 14.70 -3.31 51.57
C ALA A 101 14.73 -4.54 52.49
N GLY A 102 15.89 -5.18 52.65
CA GLY A 102 16.19 -6.05 53.79
C GLY A 102 17.17 -7.22 53.56
N GLY A 103 18.48 -6.95 53.70
CA GLY A 103 19.50 -7.91 54.18
C GLY A 103 20.25 -8.77 53.14
N PRO A 104 21.60 -8.85 53.19
CA PRO A 104 22.37 -9.69 52.28
C PRO A 104 22.22 -11.17 52.64
N ARG A 105 21.69 -11.96 51.71
CA ARG A 105 21.74 -13.43 51.74
C ARG A 105 22.84 -13.92 50.79
N PRO A 106 23.52 -15.05 51.12
CA PRO A 106 24.69 -15.52 50.38
C PRO A 106 24.37 -15.79 48.91
N PRO A 107 25.35 -15.72 48.00
CA PRO A 107 25.12 -15.80 46.57
C PRO A 107 24.61 -17.19 46.23
N LYS A 108 23.29 -17.32 46.08
CA LYS A 108 22.70 -18.45 45.37
C LYS A 108 23.05 -18.25 43.91
N GLN A 109 23.92 -19.10 43.39
CA GLN A 109 24.12 -19.27 41.96
C GLN A 109 22.74 -19.33 41.29
N GLN A 110 22.47 -18.39 40.38
CA GLN A 110 21.25 -18.44 39.57
C GLN A 110 21.29 -19.76 38.81
N LYS A 111 20.38 -20.67 39.15
CA LYS A 111 20.10 -21.81 38.31
C LYS A 111 19.42 -21.23 37.07
N LEU A 112 20.15 -21.15 35.97
CA LEU A 112 19.58 -20.85 34.66
C LEU A 112 18.63 -22.00 34.34
N ASP A 113 17.33 -21.73 34.37
CA ASP A 113 16.32 -22.65 33.85
C ASP A 113 16.41 -22.58 32.31
N PHE A 114 17.23 -23.48 31.75
CA PHE A 114 17.29 -23.73 30.30
C PHE A 114 16.11 -24.57 29.80
N VAL A 115 15.14 -24.86 30.68
CA VAL A 115 13.94 -25.60 30.30
C VAL A 115 13.04 -24.63 29.53
N ALA A 116 12.92 -24.85 28.22
CA ALA A 116 11.93 -24.18 27.40
C ALA A 116 10.55 -24.35 28.07
N LYS A 117 9.88 -23.23 28.36
CA LYS A 117 8.55 -23.29 28.96
C LYS A 117 7.62 -24.06 28.00
N PRO A 118 6.93 -25.11 28.47
CA PRO A 118 6.01 -25.83 27.62
C PRO A 118 4.92 -24.90 27.08
N VAL A 119 4.56 -25.08 25.82
CA VAL A 119 3.56 -24.28 25.12
C VAL A 119 2.17 -24.72 25.59
N SER A 120 1.22 -23.79 25.75
CA SER A 120 -0.15 -24.19 26.08
C SER A 120 -0.82 -24.85 24.86
N GLY A 121 -1.78 -25.75 25.07
CA GLY A 121 -2.51 -26.36 23.96
C GLY A 121 -3.23 -25.33 23.07
N GLY A 122 -3.71 -24.23 23.66
CA GLY A 122 -4.31 -23.11 22.92
C GLY A 122 -3.29 -22.35 22.06
N GLU A 123 -2.09 -22.10 22.59
CA GLU A 123 -1.03 -21.44 21.83
C GLU A 123 -0.52 -22.33 20.70
N LEU A 124 -0.39 -23.64 20.93
CA LEU A 124 -0.06 -24.60 19.86
C LEU A 124 -1.12 -24.58 18.75
N LYS A 125 -2.41 -24.58 19.11
CA LYS A 125 -3.52 -24.50 18.15
C LYS A 125 -3.47 -23.20 17.34
N LYS A 126 -3.10 -22.08 17.96
CA LYS A 126 -2.92 -20.77 17.30
C LYS A 126 -1.74 -20.77 16.33
N LEU A 127 -0.61 -21.35 16.70
CA LEU A 127 0.57 -21.49 15.85
C LEU A 127 0.28 -22.37 14.62
N VAL A 128 -0.41 -23.49 14.81
CA VAL A 128 -0.83 -24.36 13.71
C VAL A 128 -1.78 -23.63 12.76
N ARG A 129 -2.73 -22.86 13.28
CA ARG A 129 -3.59 -21.99 12.45
C ARG A 129 -2.78 -20.96 11.67
N GLN A 130 -1.85 -20.28 12.33
CA GLN A 130 -1.01 -19.30 11.68
C GLN A 130 -0.21 -19.92 10.52
N PHE A 131 0.39 -21.09 10.74
CA PHE A 131 1.07 -21.84 9.70
C PHE A 131 0.15 -22.22 8.53
N VAL A 132 -1.04 -22.76 8.82
CA VAL A 132 -2.00 -23.14 7.79
C VAL A 132 -2.49 -21.93 6.98
N VAL A 133 -2.72 -20.78 7.62
CA VAL A 133 -3.21 -19.56 6.96
C VAL A 133 -2.10 -18.83 6.19
N GLU A 134 -0.93 -18.63 6.80
CA GLU A 134 0.17 -17.89 6.18
C GLU A 134 0.76 -18.63 4.99
N GLU A 135 0.82 -19.96 5.06
CA GLU A 135 1.32 -20.81 3.98
C GLU A 135 0.19 -21.32 3.06
N MET A 136 -1.05 -20.85 3.25
CA MET A 136 -2.23 -21.22 2.45
C MET A 136 -2.40 -22.74 2.28
N LEU A 137 -2.23 -23.51 3.36
CA LEU A 137 -2.23 -24.97 3.32
C LEU A 137 -3.64 -25.54 3.39
N PRO A 138 -3.86 -26.74 2.83
CA PRO A 138 -5.17 -27.37 2.86
C PRO A 138 -5.47 -27.82 4.29
N LEU A 139 -6.74 -27.74 4.70
CA LEU A 139 -7.16 -28.14 6.05
C LEU A 139 -6.92 -29.62 6.37
N ASN A 140 -6.69 -30.47 5.36
CA ASN A 140 -6.28 -31.87 5.58
C ASN A 140 -4.84 -32.00 6.11
N THR A 141 -4.04 -30.93 6.09
CA THR A 141 -2.66 -30.89 6.61
C THR A 141 -2.61 -31.32 8.07
N VAL A 142 -3.60 -30.90 8.87
CA VAL A 142 -3.63 -31.22 10.30
C VAL A 142 -3.89 -32.70 10.59
N ASP A 143 -4.39 -33.46 9.61
CA ASP A 143 -4.62 -34.92 9.73
C ASP A 143 -3.40 -35.74 9.27
N SER A 144 -2.38 -35.10 8.68
CA SER A 144 -1.21 -35.80 8.16
C SER A 144 -0.46 -36.52 9.29
N PRO A 145 -0.16 -37.84 9.15
CA PRO A 145 0.58 -38.58 10.16
C PRO A 145 1.98 -37.99 10.44
N SER A 146 2.65 -37.52 9.39
CA SER A 146 3.96 -36.87 9.49
C SER A 146 3.86 -35.53 10.21
N PHE A 147 2.80 -34.76 9.96
CA PHE A 147 2.53 -33.51 10.66
C PHE A 147 2.31 -33.75 12.15
N HIS A 148 1.45 -34.72 12.51
CA HIS A 148 1.27 -35.14 13.90
C HIS A 148 2.58 -35.60 14.56
N ALA A 149 3.43 -36.36 13.84
CA ALA A 149 4.71 -36.82 14.37
C ALA A 149 5.63 -35.65 14.73
N ILE A 150 5.61 -34.56 13.95
CA ILE A 150 6.37 -33.34 14.23
C ILE A 150 5.75 -32.58 15.40
N ILE A 151 4.44 -32.30 15.34
CA ILE A 151 3.79 -31.46 16.35
C ILE A 151 3.78 -32.12 17.73
N ASN A 152 3.64 -33.44 17.80
CA ASN A 152 3.71 -34.18 19.08
C ASN A 152 5.10 -34.14 19.73
N LYS A 153 6.15 -33.66 19.05
CA LYS A 153 7.47 -33.43 19.65
C LYS A 153 7.56 -32.07 20.35
N ILE A 154 6.59 -31.18 20.16
CA ILE A 154 6.57 -29.87 20.81
C ILE A 154 6.11 -30.05 22.27
N PRO A 155 6.92 -29.66 23.27
CA PRO A 155 6.54 -29.79 24.67
C PRO A 155 5.33 -28.91 25.00
N THR A 156 4.24 -29.52 25.48
CA THR A 156 3.02 -28.81 25.86
C THR A 156 2.69 -28.93 27.35
N THR A 157 2.00 -27.95 27.92
CA THR A 157 1.71 -27.88 29.38
C THR A 157 0.76 -28.98 29.86
N VAL A 158 -0.05 -29.48 28.94
CA VAL A 158 -0.94 -30.64 29.01
C VAL A 158 -0.66 -31.38 27.72
N ASN A 159 -0.72 -32.73 27.66
CA ASN A 159 -0.56 -33.51 26.42
C ASN A 159 -1.63 -33.13 25.36
N ALA A 160 -1.52 -31.94 24.81
CA ALA A 160 -2.48 -31.29 23.96
C ALA A 160 -2.11 -31.66 22.53
N ALA A 161 -2.90 -32.56 21.96
CA ALA A 161 -2.81 -32.88 20.55
C ALA A 161 -3.50 -31.79 19.73
N VAL A 162 -3.04 -31.62 18.49
CA VAL A 162 -3.76 -30.80 17.50
C VAL A 162 -5.09 -31.50 17.21
N PRO A 163 -6.22 -30.76 17.18
CA PRO A 163 -7.50 -31.33 16.84
C PRO A 163 -7.52 -31.84 15.38
N HIS A 164 -8.27 -32.92 15.16
CA HIS A 164 -8.54 -33.45 13.82
C HIS A 164 -9.25 -32.40 12.96
N ARG A 165 -9.10 -32.49 11.64
CA ARG A 165 -9.63 -31.55 10.62
C ARG A 165 -11.02 -31.01 10.91
N THR A 166 -12.00 -31.85 11.29
CA THR A 166 -13.37 -31.38 11.55
C THR A 166 -13.41 -30.34 12.69
N ALA A 167 -12.75 -30.62 13.81
CA ALA A 167 -12.70 -29.72 14.96
C ALA A 167 -11.78 -28.51 14.71
N PHE A 168 -10.77 -28.67 13.83
CA PHE A 168 -9.94 -27.56 13.39
C PHE A 168 -10.67 -26.62 12.42
N SER A 169 -11.52 -27.17 11.53
CA SER A 169 -12.37 -26.42 10.59
C SER A 169 -13.35 -25.52 11.34
N SER A 170 -14.11 -26.07 12.29
CA SER A 170 -15.05 -25.26 13.09
C SER A 170 -14.33 -24.16 13.89
N TYR A 171 -13.10 -24.41 14.34
CA TYR A 171 -12.28 -23.38 14.96
C TYR A 171 -11.83 -22.30 13.98
N MET A 172 -11.48 -22.65 12.74
CA MET A 172 -11.15 -21.67 11.72
C MET A 172 -12.36 -20.82 11.33
N GLU A 173 -13.55 -21.41 11.24
CA GLU A 173 -14.81 -20.70 11.01
C GLU A 173 -15.12 -19.71 12.15
N GLU A 174 -14.93 -20.11 13.41
CA GLU A 174 -15.12 -19.23 14.57
C GLU A 174 -14.13 -18.06 14.56
N GLU A 175 -12.84 -18.33 14.29
CA GLU A 175 -11.81 -17.29 14.20
C GLU A 175 -12.05 -16.35 13.00
N TYR A 176 -12.51 -16.89 11.87
CA TYR A 176 -12.94 -16.09 10.72
C TYR A 176 -14.10 -15.17 11.11
N ALA A 177 -15.13 -15.68 11.78
CA ALA A 177 -16.25 -14.86 12.25
C ALA A 177 -15.82 -13.77 13.26
N VAL A 178 -14.82 -14.06 14.10
CA VAL A 178 -14.20 -13.04 14.98
C VAL A 178 -13.48 -11.98 14.15
N MET A 179 -12.66 -12.38 13.18
CA MET A 179 -11.95 -11.47 12.28
C MET A 179 -12.94 -10.60 11.51
N GLU A 180 -13.97 -11.20 10.90
CA GLU A 180 -15.02 -10.51 10.15
C GLU A 180 -15.74 -9.47 11.02
N ARG A 181 -16.14 -9.83 12.24
CA ARG A 181 -16.74 -8.87 13.19
C ARG A 181 -15.80 -7.71 13.52
N ASN A 182 -14.53 -7.99 13.74
CA ASN A 182 -13.53 -6.96 14.04
C ASN A 182 -13.29 -6.04 12.82
N LEU A 183 -13.24 -6.61 11.61
CA LEU A 183 -13.11 -5.87 10.35
C LEU A 183 -14.35 -5.00 10.12
N LYS A 184 -15.57 -5.53 10.26
CA LYS A 184 -16.82 -4.76 10.18
C LYS A 184 -16.83 -3.61 11.19
N ALA A 185 -16.43 -3.87 12.44
CA ALA A 185 -16.35 -2.83 13.47
C ALA A 185 -15.25 -1.78 13.19
N ALA A 186 -14.18 -2.14 12.48
CA ALA A 186 -13.15 -1.22 12.04
C ALA A 186 -13.62 -0.38 10.84
N LEU A 187 -14.20 -1.02 9.82
CA LEU A 187 -14.72 -0.38 8.62
C LEU A 187 -15.85 0.60 8.93
N ASN A 188 -16.71 0.30 9.89
CA ASN A 188 -17.77 1.22 10.36
C ASN A 188 -17.25 2.53 10.97
N LYS A 189 -15.94 2.62 11.29
CA LYS A 189 -15.31 3.83 11.83
C LYS A 189 -14.56 4.63 10.77
N VAL A 190 -14.51 4.15 9.53
CA VAL A 190 -13.79 4.78 8.43
C VAL A 190 -14.78 5.55 7.57
N ASP A 191 -14.44 6.80 7.25
CA ASP A 191 -15.32 7.68 6.46
C ASP A 191 -15.28 7.39 4.95
N PHE A 192 -14.21 6.74 4.47
CA PHE A 192 -13.97 6.50 3.05
C PHE A 192 -13.52 5.07 2.80
N VAL A 193 -14.19 4.39 1.86
CA VAL A 193 -13.86 3.04 1.41
C VAL A 193 -13.74 3.05 -0.11
N SER A 194 -12.76 2.34 -0.63
CA SER A 194 -12.62 2.07 -2.06
C SER A 194 -12.64 0.56 -2.27
N THR A 195 -13.38 0.12 -3.29
CA THR A 195 -13.42 -1.27 -3.72
C THR A 195 -12.72 -1.41 -5.05
N THR A 196 -11.91 -2.45 -5.19
CA THR A 196 -11.19 -2.76 -6.42
C THR A 196 -11.73 -4.09 -6.95
N PRO A 197 -12.69 -4.08 -7.87
CA PRO A 197 -13.15 -5.30 -8.50
C PRO A 197 -12.03 -5.85 -9.39
N VAL A 198 -11.76 -7.14 -9.29
CA VAL A 198 -10.85 -7.87 -10.19
C VAL A 198 -11.70 -8.87 -10.95
N THR A 199 -11.60 -8.85 -12.27
CA THR A 199 -12.21 -9.83 -13.16
C THR A 199 -11.09 -10.67 -13.77
N GLU A 200 -11.02 -11.95 -13.41
CA GLU A 200 -10.13 -12.90 -14.05
C GLU A 200 -10.87 -13.52 -15.24
N SER A 201 -10.24 -13.52 -16.41
CA SER A 201 -10.68 -14.33 -17.54
C SER A 201 -9.92 -15.65 -17.47
N ASP A 202 -10.62 -16.75 -17.23
CA ASP A 202 -10.08 -18.11 -17.32
C ASP A 202 -9.67 -18.38 -18.78
N ASP A 203 -8.42 -18.08 -19.13
CA ASP A 203 -7.86 -18.29 -20.47
C ASP A 203 -7.47 -19.78 -20.63
N GLU A 204 -8.42 -20.68 -20.40
CA GLU A 204 -8.38 -22.06 -20.87
C GLU A 204 -9.26 -22.20 -22.11
N THR A 205 -8.88 -21.59 -23.24
CA THR A 205 -9.30 -22.10 -24.56
C THR A 205 -8.42 -21.59 -25.69
N GLU A 206 -8.18 -22.49 -26.64
CA GLU A 206 -7.32 -22.33 -27.82
C GLU A 206 -7.69 -21.13 -28.70
N GLU A 207 -6.69 -20.63 -29.43
CA GLU A 207 -6.75 -19.56 -30.43
C GLU A 207 -8.07 -19.51 -31.22
N GLY A 208 -8.95 -18.58 -30.83
CA GLY A 208 -10.19 -18.26 -31.51
C GLY A 208 -10.58 -16.82 -31.24
N GLU A 209 -10.39 -15.96 -32.25
CA GLU A 209 -10.78 -14.55 -32.26
C GLU A 209 -12.27 -14.41 -31.89
N SER A 210 -12.54 -14.08 -30.63
CA SER A 210 -13.84 -13.59 -30.21
C SER A 210 -13.66 -12.46 -29.19
N THR A 211 -14.16 -11.29 -29.56
CA THR A 211 -14.33 -10.16 -28.64
C THR A 211 -15.17 -10.62 -27.45
N PRO A 212 -14.75 -10.38 -26.20
CA PRO A 212 -15.57 -10.76 -25.06
C PRO A 212 -16.84 -9.91 -25.08
N THR A 213 -17.97 -10.56 -25.38
CA THR A 213 -19.30 -10.00 -25.12
C THR A 213 -19.48 -9.92 -23.61
N ASN A 214 -20.05 -8.81 -23.15
CA ASN A 214 -20.19 -8.37 -21.75
C ASN A 214 -21.05 -9.30 -20.85
N ASP A 215 -21.37 -10.50 -21.32
CA ASP A 215 -22.45 -11.35 -20.79
C ASP A 215 -21.95 -12.55 -19.96
N ASP A 216 -20.64 -12.80 -19.91
CA ASP A 216 -20.04 -13.92 -19.13
C ASP A 216 -19.39 -13.48 -17.81
N VAL A 217 -19.72 -12.27 -17.33
CA VAL A 217 -19.33 -11.82 -15.99
C VAL A 217 -20.39 -12.31 -15.00
N THR A 218 -20.03 -13.25 -14.12
CA THR A 218 -20.81 -13.51 -12.90
C THR A 218 -20.72 -12.29 -12.00
N PHE A 219 -21.71 -11.40 -12.10
CA PHE A 219 -21.86 -10.27 -11.20
C PHE A 219 -22.21 -10.80 -9.80
N LEU A 220 -21.24 -10.77 -8.89
CA LEU A 220 -21.55 -10.83 -7.46
C LEU A 220 -22.26 -9.53 -7.10
N ASP A 221 -23.44 -9.63 -6.49
CA ASP A 221 -24.20 -8.44 -6.10
C ASP A 221 -23.43 -7.70 -5.01
N MET A 222 -22.84 -6.56 -5.38
CA MET A 222 -22.14 -5.68 -4.44
C MET A 222 -23.10 -5.21 -3.34
N SER A 223 -24.41 -5.19 -3.63
CA SER A 223 -25.47 -4.99 -2.65
C SER A 223 -25.47 -6.13 -1.63
N GLU A 224 -25.48 -7.42 -1.99
CA GLU A 224 -25.39 -8.52 -0.99
C GLU A 224 -24.13 -8.44 -0.11
N ILE A 225 -23.00 -7.97 -0.64
CA ILE A 225 -21.75 -7.79 0.13
C ILE A 225 -21.84 -6.57 1.08
N LEU A 226 -22.55 -5.51 0.68
CA LEU A 226 -22.61 -4.24 1.42
C LEU A 226 -23.92 -4.01 2.20
N SER A 227 -24.98 -4.78 1.95
CA SER A 227 -26.37 -4.55 2.42
C SER A 227 -26.68 -5.13 3.80
N ALA A 228 -25.72 -5.12 4.71
CA ALA A 228 -26.02 -5.21 6.14
C ALA A 228 -26.49 -3.86 6.73
N VAL A 229 -27.05 -2.96 5.92
CA VAL A 229 -27.51 -1.62 6.35
C VAL A 229 -28.83 -1.27 5.66
N ASP A 230 -29.80 -0.95 6.49
CA ASP A 230 -31.26 -0.79 6.29
C ASP A 230 -31.78 -0.41 4.89
N GLU A 231 -32.85 -1.12 4.53
CA GLU A 231 -33.80 -0.80 3.47
C GLU A 231 -34.49 0.55 3.76
N SER A 232 -33.91 1.63 3.23
CA SER A 232 -34.67 2.84 2.94
C SER A 232 -34.41 3.22 1.50
N GLU A 233 -35.47 3.49 0.75
CA GLU A 233 -35.47 3.82 -0.68
C GLU A 233 -34.64 5.08 -0.96
N CYS A 234 -33.32 4.93 -1.02
CA CYS A 234 -32.40 5.88 -1.60
C CYS A 234 -32.01 5.34 -2.98
N GLN A 235 -32.12 6.18 -4.00
CA GLN A 235 -31.54 5.94 -5.31
C GLN A 235 -30.05 5.58 -5.13
N LEU A 236 -29.72 4.29 -5.20
CA LEU A 236 -28.34 3.82 -5.08
C LEU A 236 -27.59 4.26 -6.33
N SER A 237 -26.93 5.42 -6.28
CA SER A 237 -25.94 5.77 -7.28
C SER A 237 -24.66 5.01 -6.99
N LEU A 238 -24.18 4.25 -7.97
CA LEU A 238 -22.88 3.58 -7.85
C LEU A 238 -21.79 4.63 -7.64
N PRO A 239 -20.81 4.37 -6.75
CA PRO A 239 -19.67 5.25 -6.58
C PRO A 239 -18.94 5.52 -7.91
N PRO A 240 -18.21 6.65 -8.02
CA PRO A 240 -17.40 6.93 -9.19
C PRO A 240 -16.41 5.79 -9.48
N HIS A 241 -16.43 5.27 -10.71
CA HIS A 241 -15.51 4.22 -11.14
C HIS A 241 -14.23 4.82 -11.73
N HIS A 242 -13.09 4.51 -11.12
CA HIS A 242 -11.77 4.88 -11.63
C HIS A 242 -11.20 3.76 -12.51
N ARG A 243 -10.73 4.09 -13.71
CA ARG A 243 -10.06 3.12 -14.57
C ARG A 243 -8.67 2.78 -14.01
N CYS A 244 -8.30 1.51 -14.06
CA CYS A 244 -6.95 1.06 -13.70
C CYS A 244 -5.91 1.72 -14.61
N ALA A 245 -5.08 2.60 -14.04
CA ALA A 245 -4.04 3.31 -14.79
C ALA A 245 -2.94 2.36 -15.25
N SER A 246 -2.63 1.34 -14.44
CA SER A 246 -1.69 0.29 -14.82
C SER A 246 -2.15 -0.49 -16.04
N HIS A 247 -3.43 -0.85 -16.10
CA HIS A 247 -4.03 -1.48 -17.28
C HIS A 247 -4.02 -0.54 -18.51
N THR A 248 -4.26 0.75 -18.29
CA THR A 248 -4.21 1.74 -19.38
C THR A 248 -2.79 1.89 -19.95
N ILE A 249 -1.76 1.99 -19.10
CA ILE A 249 -0.36 2.01 -19.54
C ILE A 249 0.00 0.71 -20.26
N ASN A 250 -0.53 -0.42 -19.77
CA ASN A 250 -0.38 -1.72 -20.43
C ASN A 250 -0.87 -1.67 -21.88
N LEU A 251 -2.12 -1.27 -22.09
CA LEU A 251 -2.72 -1.14 -23.42
C LEU A 251 -1.90 -0.22 -24.34
N ILE A 252 -1.38 0.89 -23.82
CA ILE A 252 -0.52 1.79 -24.60
C ILE A 252 0.72 1.03 -25.10
N SER A 253 1.35 0.24 -24.24
CA SER A 253 2.61 -0.42 -24.59
C SER A 253 2.46 -1.69 -25.41
N THR A 254 1.31 -2.35 -25.38
CA THR A 254 1.04 -3.50 -26.25
C THR A 254 0.42 -3.07 -27.55
N ASN A 255 -0.55 -2.16 -27.54
CA ASN A 255 -1.37 -1.87 -28.71
C ASN A 255 -0.83 -0.69 -29.51
N ASP A 256 -0.57 0.45 -28.86
CA ASP A 256 -0.11 1.66 -29.56
C ASP A 256 1.34 1.52 -30.02
N VAL A 257 2.19 0.92 -29.18
CA VAL A 257 3.59 0.64 -29.56
C VAL A 257 3.67 -0.40 -30.67
N ASP A 258 2.92 -1.50 -30.60
CA ASP A 258 2.94 -2.52 -31.66
C ASP A 258 2.41 -1.94 -32.97
N ARG A 259 1.32 -1.15 -32.92
CA ARG A 259 0.81 -0.41 -34.09
C ARG A 259 1.85 0.53 -34.68
N TYR A 260 2.60 1.24 -33.85
CA TYR A 260 3.69 2.10 -34.30
C TYR A 260 4.81 1.28 -34.97
N LEU A 261 5.30 0.24 -34.29
CA LEU A 261 6.39 -0.62 -34.80
C LEU A 261 6.02 -1.33 -36.11
N THR A 262 4.72 -1.63 -36.30
CA THR A 262 4.20 -2.31 -37.50
C THR A 262 3.74 -1.36 -38.61
N SER A 263 3.76 -0.04 -38.38
CA SER A 263 3.31 0.97 -39.35
C SER A 263 4.27 1.13 -40.54
N ASN A 264 5.58 1.11 -40.30
CA ASN A 264 6.62 1.18 -41.32
C ASN A 264 7.15 -0.22 -41.65
N ALA A 265 7.34 -0.52 -42.94
CA ALA A 265 7.81 -1.83 -43.41
C ALA A 265 9.22 -2.18 -42.89
N GLU A 266 10.13 -1.21 -42.80
CA GLU A 266 11.49 -1.46 -42.29
C GLU A 266 11.48 -1.76 -40.79
N SER A 267 10.81 -0.94 -39.97
CA SER A 267 10.67 -1.16 -38.52
C SER A 267 9.96 -2.48 -38.22
N LYS A 268 8.91 -2.80 -38.98
CA LYS A 268 8.14 -4.04 -38.84
C LYS A 268 9.00 -5.27 -39.11
N ALA A 269 9.84 -5.22 -40.14
CA ALA A 269 10.73 -6.33 -40.47
C ALA A 269 11.79 -6.56 -39.38
N VAL A 270 12.42 -5.49 -38.90
CA VAL A 270 13.43 -5.57 -37.83
C VAL A 270 12.80 -6.03 -36.51
N TYR A 271 11.64 -5.48 -36.13
CA TYR A 271 10.90 -5.87 -34.93
C TYR A 271 10.51 -7.35 -34.97
N ARG A 272 9.84 -7.81 -36.04
CA ARG A 272 9.44 -9.22 -36.17
C ARG A 272 10.62 -10.17 -36.17
N SER A 273 11.70 -9.83 -36.86
CA SER A 273 12.92 -10.66 -36.90
C SER A 273 13.60 -10.74 -35.53
N SER A 274 13.73 -9.62 -34.83
CA SER A 274 14.36 -9.54 -33.50
C SER A 274 13.54 -10.29 -32.46
N THR A 275 12.22 -10.07 -32.43
CA THR A 275 11.30 -10.74 -31.50
C THR A 275 11.24 -12.24 -31.77
N ALA A 276 11.19 -12.68 -33.03
CA ALA A 276 11.20 -14.12 -33.36
C ALA A 276 12.47 -14.83 -32.88
N LYS A 277 13.63 -14.18 -32.97
CA LYS A 277 14.90 -14.74 -32.46
C LYS A 277 14.93 -14.80 -30.94
N CYS A 278 14.43 -13.76 -30.27
CA CYS A 278 14.29 -13.77 -28.82
C CYS A 278 13.35 -14.89 -28.36
N SER A 279 12.17 -15.03 -28.99
CA SER A 279 11.21 -16.10 -28.72
C SER A 279 11.81 -17.49 -28.93
N ALA A 280 12.58 -17.69 -30.00
CA ALA A 280 13.29 -18.94 -30.23
C ALA A 280 14.31 -19.26 -29.12
N LEU A 281 15.08 -18.27 -28.66
CA LEU A 281 16.00 -18.44 -27.53
C LEU A 281 15.26 -18.78 -26.23
N TRP A 282 14.21 -18.04 -25.87
CA TRP A 282 13.43 -18.29 -24.66
C TRP A 282 12.81 -19.68 -24.68
N THR A 283 12.21 -20.09 -25.80
CA THR A 283 11.58 -21.40 -25.97
C THR A 283 12.58 -22.56 -25.87
N LYS A 284 13.78 -22.39 -26.44
CA LYS A 284 14.85 -23.40 -26.35
C LYS A 284 15.38 -23.51 -24.95
N SER A 285 15.61 -22.38 -24.28
CA SER A 285 16.11 -22.34 -22.91
C SER A 285 15.09 -22.88 -21.91
N SER A 286 13.79 -22.69 -22.12
CA SER A 286 12.75 -23.15 -21.17
C SER A 286 12.46 -24.65 -21.29
N ARG A 287 12.64 -25.23 -22.48
CA ARG A 287 12.28 -26.63 -22.77
C ARG A 287 13.44 -27.62 -22.63
N SER A 288 14.65 -27.17 -22.32
CA SER A 288 15.84 -28.02 -22.20
C SER A 288 16.76 -27.55 -21.09
N THR A 289 17.03 -28.44 -20.13
CA THR A 289 17.97 -28.19 -19.02
C THR A 289 19.38 -27.91 -19.55
N LEU A 290 19.87 -28.72 -20.49
CA LEU A 290 21.18 -28.53 -21.13
C LEU A 290 21.27 -27.19 -21.86
N ALA A 291 20.20 -26.76 -22.53
CA ALA A 291 20.17 -25.45 -23.17
C ALA A 291 20.19 -24.33 -22.13
N SER A 292 19.42 -24.46 -21.05
CA SER A 292 19.41 -23.49 -19.95
C SER A 292 20.78 -23.36 -19.28
N GLU A 293 21.45 -24.47 -19.01
CA GLU A 293 22.82 -24.52 -18.46
C GLU A 293 23.82 -23.86 -19.42
N THR A 294 23.72 -24.12 -20.72
CA THR A 294 24.57 -23.49 -21.74
C THR A 294 24.39 -21.97 -21.75
N VAL A 295 23.14 -21.50 -21.59
CA VAL A 295 22.87 -20.07 -21.49
C VAL A 295 23.51 -19.49 -20.24
N GLU A 296 23.27 -20.09 -19.08
CA GLU A 296 23.84 -19.65 -17.80
C GLU A 296 25.38 -19.67 -17.81
N GLU A 297 26.00 -20.64 -18.48
CA GLU A 297 27.45 -20.72 -18.62
C GLU A 297 28.04 -19.53 -19.39
N ILE A 298 27.42 -19.16 -20.52
CA ILE A 298 27.94 -18.11 -21.41
C ILE A 298 27.55 -16.72 -20.91
N SER A 299 26.26 -16.47 -20.69
CA SER A 299 25.77 -15.13 -20.31
C SER A 299 25.90 -14.83 -18.81
N LYS A 300 26.33 -15.83 -18.01
CA LYS A 300 26.41 -15.77 -16.54
C LYS A 300 25.07 -15.50 -15.85
N ARG A 301 23.96 -15.60 -16.57
CA ARG A 301 22.60 -15.32 -16.09
C ARG A 301 21.60 -16.22 -16.79
N LYS A 302 20.50 -16.55 -16.11
CA LYS A 302 19.36 -17.20 -16.75
C LYS A 302 18.58 -16.19 -17.60
N LEU A 303 18.03 -16.64 -18.73
CA LEU A 303 17.07 -15.84 -19.47
C LEU A 303 15.76 -15.75 -18.71
N LEU A 304 15.06 -14.64 -18.90
CA LEU A 304 13.67 -14.52 -18.49
C LEU A 304 12.80 -14.96 -19.66
N VAL A 305 11.77 -15.75 -19.37
CA VAL A 305 10.75 -16.13 -20.36
C VAL A 305 9.58 -15.19 -20.17
N PRO A 306 9.11 -14.50 -21.22
CA PRO A 306 7.93 -13.64 -21.12
C PRO A 306 6.72 -14.44 -20.63
N THR A 307 5.96 -13.85 -19.73
CA THR A 307 4.69 -14.37 -19.22
C THR A 307 3.58 -13.38 -19.60
N SER A 308 2.46 -13.87 -20.15
CA SER A 308 1.29 -13.05 -20.49
C SER A 308 0.68 -12.36 -19.26
N THR A 309 0.79 -13.00 -18.09
CA THR A 309 0.20 -12.55 -16.81
C THR A 309 0.89 -11.36 -16.16
N ARG A 310 2.11 -11.00 -16.60
CA ARG A 310 2.87 -9.88 -16.03
C ARG A 310 3.42 -9.03 -17.16
N TRP A 311 2.81 -7.89 -17.40
CA TRP A 311 3.11 -7.09 -18.58
C TRP A 311 4.59 -6.65 -18.74
N ASN A 312 5.26 -6.29 -17.64
CA ASN A 312 6.68 -5.91 -17.68
C ASN A 312 7.59 -7.09 -18.13
N SER A 313 7.08 -8.32 -18.11
CA SER A 313 7.83 -9.55 -18.41
C SER A 313 8.41 -9.57 -19.82
N PHE A 314 7.69 -9.07 -20.83
CA PHE A 314 8.24 -9.00 -22.19
C PHE A 314 9.42 -8.03 -22.27
N PHE A 315 9.28 -6.83 -21.69
CA PHE A 315 10.37 -5.85 -21.63
C PHE A 315 11.57 -6.39 -20.85
N ASP A 316 11.35 -7.01 -19.68
CA ASP A 316 12.41 -7.56 -18.85
C ASP A 316 13.15 -8.70 -19.56
N ALA A 317 12.43 -9.55 -20.30
CA ALA A 317 13.02 -10.61 -21.10
C ALA A 317 13.84 -10.08 -22.27
N VAL A 318 13.34 -9.06 -22.99
CA VAL A 318 14.09 -8.40 -24.06
C VAL A 318 15.34 -7.70 -23.51
N LYS A 319 15.20 -6.97 -22.40
CA LYS A 319 16.30 -6.31 -21.70
C LYS A 319 17.38 -7.30 -21.27
N ARG A 320 16.97 -8.48 -20.76
CA ARG A 320 17.91 -9.54 -20.38
C ARG A 320 18.73 -10.04 -21.57
N VAL A 321 18.14 -10.10 -22.76
CA VAL A 321 18.85 -10.48 -24.00
C VAL A 321 19.76 -9.34 -24.46
N ALA A 322 19.28 -8.09 -24.43
CA ALA A 322 20.04 -6.91 -24.85
C ALA A 322 21.28 -6.65 -23.97
N GLU A 323 21.26 -7.04 -22.69
CA GLU A 323 22.40 -6.96 -21.77
C GLU A 323 23.55 -7.92 -22.13
N ILE A 324 23.31 -8.95 -22.95
CA ILE A 324 24.34 -9.91 -23.36
C ILE A 324 25.17 -9.31 -24.50
N PRO A 325 26.51 -9.25 -24.39
CA PRO A 325 27.38 -8.78 -25.47
C PRO A 325 27.11 -9.51 -26.78
N MET A 326 27.04 -8.80 -27.91
CA MET A 326 26.61 -9.38 -29.19
C MET A 326 27.43 -10.63 -29.61
N CYS A 327 28.74 -10.65 -29.34
CA CYS A 327 29.60 -11.80 -29.63
C CYS A 327 29.16 -13.05 -28.84
N GLU A 328 28.85 -12.89 -27.56
CA GLU A 328 28.37 -13.96 -26.69
C GLU A 328 26.95 -14.40 -27.06
N LEU A 329 26.08 -13.43 -27.38
CA LEU A 329 24.72 -13.70 -27.83
C LEU A 329 24.70 -14.53 -29.13
N ASN A 330 25.56 -14.21 -30.10
CA ASN A 330 25.67 -14.98 -31.34
C ASN A 330 26.38 -16.33 -31.15
N THR A 331 27.30 -16.43 -30.19
CA THR A 331 27.85 -17.72 -29.76
C THR A 331 26.76 -18.63 -29.19
N LEU A 332 25.88 -18.07 -28.36
CA LEU A 332 24.70 -18.75 -27.84
C LEU A 332 23.75 -19.21 -28.94
N CYS A 333 23.39 -18.31 -29.86
CA CYS A 333 22.55 -18.65 -31.00
C CYS A 333 23.12 -19.83 -31.79
N THR A 334 24.43 -19.82 -32.05
CA THR A 334 25.11 -20.90 -32.79
C THR A 334 25.03 -22.23 -32.03
N LYS A 335 25.34 -22.25 -30.72
CA LYS A 335 25.26 -23.47 -29.90
C LYS A 335 23.83 -24.03 -29.79
N LEU A 336 22.83 -23.15 -29.75
CA LEU A 336 21.42 -23.53 -29.59
C LEU A 336 20.67 -23.75 -30.91
N GLY A 337 21.35 -23.58 -32.06
CA GLY A 337 20.74 -23.71 -33.39
C GLY A 337 19.73 -22.63 -33.74
N VAL A 338 19.86 -21.44 -33.15
CA VAL A 338 19.05 -20.25 -33.44
C VAL A 338 19.80 -19.36 -34.44
N LYS A 339 19.09 -18.66 -35.34
CA LYS A 339 19.71 -17.71 -36.27
C LYS A 339 20.37 -16.55 -35.49
N CYS A 340 21.63 -16.26 -35.79
CA CYS A 340 22.37 -15.15 -35.18
C CYS A 340 21.69 -13.79 -35.39
N PHE A 341 21.83 -12.90 -34.42
CA PHE A 341 21.39 -11.51 -34.49
C PHE A 341 22.31 -10.71 -35.41
N LYS A 342 21.70 -9.89 -36.24
CA LYS A 342 22.35 -8.88 -37.08
C LYS A 342 22.56 -7.61 -36.27
N GLU A 343 23.52 -6.78 -36.67
CA GLU A 343 23.79 -5.48 -36.05
C GLU A 343 22.53 -4.63 -35.89
N LYS A 344 21.72 -4.51 -36.97
CA LYS A 344 20.46 -3.76 -36.95
C LYS A 344 19.45 -4.29 -35.93
N GLU A 345 19.40 -5.60 -35.72
CA GLU A 345 18.46 -6.22 -34.76
C GLU A 345 18.94 -6.04 -33.33
N TYR A 346 20.25 -6.21 -33.08
CA TYR A 346 20.84 -5.97 -31.78
C TYR A 346 20.70 -4.51 -31.35
N GLN A 347 20.97 -3.57 -32.27
CA GLN A 347 20.76 -2.14 -32.06
C GLN A 347 19.28 -1.83 -31.76
N PHE A 348 18.35 -2.44 -32.50
CA PHE A 348 16.92 -2.29 -32.25
C PHE A 348 16.51 -2.73 -30.83
N LEU A 349 17.07 -3.83 -30.29
CA LEU A 349 16.75 -4.26 -28.92
C LEU A 349 17.14 -3.18 -27.89
N HIS A 350 18.29 -2.52 -28.06
CA HIS A 350 18.74 -1.44 -27.17
C HIS A 350 17.88 -0.19 -27.29
N GLU A 351 17.50 0.19 -28.51
CA GLU A 351 16.60 1.32 -28.76
C GLU A 351 15.21 1.05 -28.18
N TYR A 352 14.67 -0.15 -28.39
CA TYR A 352 13.42 -0.61 -27.79
C TYR A 352 13.47 -0.53 -26.27
N CYS A 353 14.51 -1.07 -25.64
CA CYS A 353 14.67 -0.99 -24.18
C CYS A 353 14.77 0.46 -23.67
N THR A 354 15.41 1.34 -24.43
CA THR A 354 15.52 2.76 -24.06
C THR A 354 14.17 3.46 -24.13
N ALA A 355 13.40 3.21 -25.19
CA ALA A 355 12.09 3.83 -25.40
C ALA A 355 11.00 3.30 -24.47
N MET A 356 11.04 2.01 -24.11
CA MET A 356 10.06 1.39 -23.21
C MET A 356 10.36 1.62 -21.72
N LYS A 357 11.58 2.02 -21.37
CA LYS A 357 12.00 2.21 -19.97
C LYS A 357 11.12 3.19 -19.17
N PRO A 358 10.68 4.34 -19.70
CA PRO A 358 9.77 5.22 -18.97
C PRO A 358 8.42 4.56 -18.65
N LEU A 359 7.84 3.82 -19.61
CA LEU A 359 6.56 3.14 -19.47
C LEU A 359 6.63 2.04 -18.40
N THR A 360 7.69 1.23 -18.43
CA THR A 360 7.91 0.17 -17.43
C THR A 360 8.15 0.72 -16.03
N ALA A 361 8.96 1.78 -15.90
CA ALA A 361 9.17 2.44 -14.61
C ALA A 361 7.88 3.06 -14.04
N ALA A 362 7.05 3.68 -14.88
CA ALA A 362 5.76 4.21 -14.46
C ALA A 362 4.82 3.09 -14.00
N LEU A 363 4.80 1.97 -14.72
CA LEU A 363 4.00 0.83 -14.33
C LEU A 363 4.45 0.22 -12.99
N ASP A 364 5.75 0.03 -12.79
CA ASP A 364 6.30 -0.49 -11.53
C ASP A 364 5.92 0.40 -10.33
N ILE A 365 5.89 1.72 -10.52
CA ILE A 365 5.45 2.67 -9.48
C ILE A 365 3.96 2.48 -9.17
N LEU A 366 3.11 2.43 -10.20
CA LEU A 366 1.66 2.40 -10.02
C LEU A 366 1.13 1.02 -9.60
N GLN A 367 1.82 -0.07 -9.94
CA GLN A 367 1.51 -1.42 -9.46
C GLN A 367 1.98 -1.67 -8.02
N GLY A 368 2.80 -0.77 -7.47
CA GLY A 368 3.09 -0.73 -6.05
C GLY A 368 1.85 -0.40 -5.22
N ASP A 369 1.90 -0.71 -3.93
CA ASP A 369 0.89 -0.26 -2.97
C ASP A 369 1.07 1.25 -2.76
N CYS A 370 0.38 2.05 -3.57
CA CYS A 370 0.51 3.48 -3.59
C CYS A 370 -0.87 4.18 -3.65
N PRO A 371 -0.99 5.35 -2.98
CA PRO A 371 -2.23 6.11 -3.01
C PRO A 371 -2.49 6.70 -4.40
N TYR A 372 -3.76 6.95 -4.73
CA TYR A 372 -4.17 7.55 -6.01
C TYR A 372 -3.41 8.84 -6.37
N GLY A 373 -3.03 9.67 -5.40
CA GLY A 373 -2.26 10.89 -5.61
C GLY A 373 -0.85 10.68 -6.20
N THR A 374 -0.40 9.43 -6.32
CA THR A 374 0.82 9.06 -7.06
C THR A 374 0.63 9.12 -8.58
N LEU A 375 -0.62 9.03 -9.06
CA LEU A 375 -0.95 8.92 -10.48
C LEU A 375 -0.47 10.14 -11.29
N LEU A 376 -0.94 11.35 -10.96
CA LEU A 376 -0.58 12.55 -11.73
C LEU A 376 0.92 12.86 -11.73
N PRO A 377 1.64 12.82 -10.58
CA PRO A 377 3.09 12.98 -10.58
C PRO A 377 3.81 11.97 -11.48
N THR A 378 3.32 10.71 -11.51
CA THR A 378 3.91 9.66 -12.35
C THR A 378 3.63 9.90 -13.82
N LEU A 379 2.41 10.30 -14.19
CA LEU A 379 2.05 10.63 -15.57
C LEU A 379 2.83 11.84 -16.10
N GLU A 380 2.99 12.89 -15.29
CA GLU A 380 3.75 14.08 -15.69
C GLU A 380 5.22 13.73 -15.99
N VAL A 381 5.86 12.97 -15.09
CA VAL A 381 7.24 12.51 -15.29
C VAL A 381 7.33 11.54 -16.47
N LEU A 382 6.36 10.64 -16.66
CA LEU A 382 6.29 9.73 -17.79
C LEU A 382 6.22 10.50 -19.11
N MET A 383 5.34 11.51 -19.20
CA MET A 383 5.20 12.35 -20.38
C MET A 383 6.49 13.11 -20.69
N GLN A 384 7.15 13.69 -19.67
CA GLN A 384 8.43 14.36 -19.81
C GLN A 384 9.52 13.39 -20.31
N LYS A 385 9.66 12.22 -19.67
CA LYS A 385 10.68 11.24 -20.06
C LYS A 385 10.43 10.62 -21.42
N THR A 386 9.17 10.48 -21.84
CA THR A 386 8.84 9.98 -23.18
C THR A 386 9.14 11.04 -24.25
N LEU A 387 9.01 12.34 -23.92
CA LEU A 387 9.41 13.44 -24.80
C LEU A 387 10.91 13.49 -25.05
N ASP A 388 11.72 13.15 -24.06
CA ASP A 388 13.18 13.14 -24.20
C ASP A 388 13.68 12.02 -25.14
N VAL A 389 12.87 10.97 -25.37
CA VAL A 389 13.16 9.87 -26.31
C VAL A 389 12.51 10.11 -27.70
N LYS A 390 12.19 11.38 -28.00
CA LYS A 390 11.28 11.92 -29.03
C LYS A 390 11.31 11.29 -30.44
N ASP A 391 12.40 10.66 -30.85
CA ASP A 391 12.53 10.10 -32.20
C ASP A 391 12.04 8.66 -32.33
N ALA A 392 11.77 7.95 -31.22
CA ALA A 392 11.59 6.49 -31.28
C ALA A 392 10.13 5.99 -31.26
N LEU A 393 9.17 6.72 -30.69
CA LEU A 393 7.81 6.16 -30.46
C LEU A 393 6.72 7.24 -30.39
N SER A 394 5.59 7.04 -31.09
CA SER A 394 4.40 7.91 -31.06
C SER A 394 3.63 7.89 -29.72
N SER A 395 4.18 7.28 -28.67
CA SER A 395 3.51 7.01 -27.40
C SER A 395 3.14 8.25 -26.60
N MET A 396 3.80 9.39 -26.81
CA MET A 396 3.45 10.62 -26.11
C MET A 396 2.01 11.07 -26.38
N THR A 397 1.61 11.06 -27.66
CA THR A 397 0.26 11.43 -28.06
C THR A 397 -0.74 10.41 -27.48
N ALA A 398 -0.39 9.12 -27.50
CA ALA A 398 -1.22 8.08 -26.90
C ALA A 398 -1.42 8.31 -25.39
N ILE A 399 -0.36 8.57 -24.62
CA ILE A 399 -0.45 8.84 -23.17
C ILE A 399 -1.39 10.03 -22.91
N GLN A 400 -1.21 11.13 -23.64
CA GLN A 400 -2.08 12.30 -23.50
C GLN A 400 -3.54 12.00 -23.85
N THR A 401 -3.80 11.24 -24.91
CA THR A 401 -5.16 10.88 -25.32
C THR A 401 -5.83 9.94 -24.32
N HIS A 402 -5.14 8.89 -23.89
CA HIS A 402 -5.69 7.89 -22.97
C HIS A 402 -5.92 8.42 -21.55
N PHE A 403 -5.10 9.39 -21.11
CA PHE A 403 -5.22 10.01 -19.79
C PHE A 403 -5.84 11.41 -19.81
N ALA A 404 -6.35 11.89 -20.94
CA ALA A 404 -6.91 13.24 -21.07
C ALA A 404 -7.95 13.56 -19.98
N GLY A 405 -8.84 12.60 -19.69
CA GLY A 405 -9.86 12.75 -18.64
C GLY A 405 -9.30 12.84 -17.22
N VAL A 406 -8.11 12.29 -16.97
CA VAL A 406 -7.47 12.27 -15.64
C VAL A 406 -6.54 13.48 -15.44
N LEU A 407 -5.87 13.95 -16.50
CA LEU A 407 -4.85 15.00 -16.43
C LEU A 407 -5.38 16.37 -15.97
N ASP A 408 -6.67 16.60 -16.12
CA ASP A 408 -7.38 17.81 -15.68
C ASP A 408 -8.50 17.51 -14.67
N ASP A 409 -8.56 16.28 -14.16
CA ASP A 409 -9.54 15.87 -13.16
C ASP A 409 -9.25 16.51 -11.80
N LYS A 410 -10.30 17.08 -11.18
CA LYS A 410 -10.17 17.81 -9.92
C LYS A 410 -9.82 16.88 -8.77
N ASP A 411 -10.37 15.67 -8.76
CA ASP A 411 -10.17 14.70 -7.69
C ASP A 411 -8.74 14.13 -7.75
N ALA A 412 -8.24 13.84 -8.95
CA ALA A 412 -6.84 13.47 -9.18
C ALA A 412 -5.87 14.58 -8.75
N LEU A 413 -6.19 15.85 -9.02
CA LEU A 413 -5.37 16.99 -8.58
C LEU A 413 -5.36 17.12 -7.06
N LEU A 414 -6.53 17.01 -6.41
CA LEU A 414 -6.63 17.04 -4.95
C LEU A 414 -5.88 15.87 -4.31
N ALA A 415 -5.95 14.67 -4.90
CA ALA A 415 -5.21 13.51 -4.44
C ALA A 415 -3.69 13.77 -4.48
N ALA A 416 -3.18 14.28 -5.60
CA ALA A 416 -1.74 14.52 -5.80
C ALA A 416 -1.19 15.61 -4.88
N VAL A 417 -1.94 16.70 -4.69
CA VAL A 417 -1.47 17.86 -3.92
C VAL A 417 -1.59 17.64 -2.41
N SER A 418 -2.62 16.93 -1.97
CA SER A 418 -2.77 16.52 -0.57
C SER A 418 -1.77 15.44 -0.14
N CYS A 419 -1.06 14.80 -1.07
CA CYS A 419 -0.01 13.84 -0.77
C CYS A 419 1.29 14.55 -0.33
N PRO A 420 1.77 14.35 0.93
CA PRO A 420 2.93 15.05 1.44
C PRO A 420 4.21 14.80 0.65
N LYS A 421 4.32 13.65 -0.02
CA LYS A 421 5.48 13.25 -0.82
C LYS A 421 5.67 14.13 -2.06
N PHE A 422 4.58 14.63 -2.64
CA PHE A 422 4.63 15.35 -3.93
C PHE A 422 4.27 16.83 -3.77
N LYS A 423 3.20 17.16 -3.04
CA LYS A 423 2.66 18.51 -2.92
C LYS A 423 2.53 19.16 -4.30
N LEU A 424 3.24 20.27 -4.55
CA LEU A 424 3.32 20.96 -5.84
C LEU A 424 4.60 20.66 -6.62
N GLY A 425 5.50 19.83 -6.09
CA GLY A 425 6.84 19.61 -6.66
C GLY A 425 6.87 18.85 -8.00
N TRP A 426 5.75 18.27 -8.41
CA TRP A 426 5.59 17.56 -9.67
C TRP A 426 5.11 18.46 -10.82
N LEU A 427 4.64 19.68 -10.53
CA LEU A 427 4.19 20.61 -11.55
C LEU A 427 5.39 21.32 -12.21
N PRO A 428 5.36 21.56 -13.53
CA PRO A 428 6.42 22.28 -14.21
C PRO A 428 6.55 23.70 -13.64
N ALA A 429 7.77 24.06 -13.22
CA ALA A 429 8.07 25.33 -12.59
C ALA A 429 7.74 26.51 -13.53
N SER A 430 6.66 27.21 -13.22
CA SER A 430 6.39 28.56 -13.73
C SER A 430 5.88 29.47 -12.61
N VAL A 431 6.42 29.32 -11.39
CA VAL A 431 6.32 30.32 -10.32
C VAL A 431 7.62 30.27 -9.48
N PRO A 432 8.28 31.41 -9.22
CA PRO A 432 9.33 31.48 -8.22
C PRO A 432 8.71 31.16 -6.86
N THR A 433 9.26 30.16 -6.17
CA THR A 433 9.12 30.09 -4.72
C THR A 433 9.60 31.43 -4.17
N THR A 434 8.75 32.13 -3.41
CA THR A 434 8.92 33.49 -2.85
C THR A 434 8.72 34.68 -3.80
N SER A 435 7.54 35.30 -3.72
CA SER A 435 7.42 36.76 -3.69
C SER A 435 6.24 37.13 -2.80
N ALA A 436 6.54 37.89 -1.74
CA ALA A 436 5.55 38.51 -0.87
C ALA A 436 4.55 39.34 -1.69
N CYS A 437 3.27 39.22 -1.39
CA CYS A 437 2.27 40.19 -1.79
C CYS A 437 2.47 41.44 -0.94
N GLN A 438 3.31 42.38 -1.39
CA GLN A 438 3.18 43.77 -0.99
C GLN A 438 2.15 44.40 -1.94
N GLY A 439 0.94 44.61 -1.43
CA GLY A 439 -0.10 45.43 -2.05
C GLY A 439 -0.61 46.40 -1.01
N GLU A 440 -0.23 47.67 -1.20
CA GLU A 440 -0.78 48.93 -0.69
C GLU A 440 -1.64 48.91 0.60
N MET A 441 -1.10 49.54 1.65
CA MET A 441 -1.83 49.94 2.85
C MET A 441 -2.88 50.98 2.48
N ASP A 442 -4.16 50.62 2.57
CA ASP A 442 -5.26 51.57 2.42
C ASP A 442 -5.39 52.43 3.68
N PHE A 443 -5.51 53.74 3.45
CA PHE A 443 -5.19 54.83 4.37
C PHE A 443 -6.29 55.15 5.42
N PHE A 444 -7.40 54.40 5.48
CA PHE A 444 -8.41 54.55 6.54
C PHE A 444 -9.20 53.26 6.75
N THR A 445 -8.95 52.53 7.85
CA THR A 445 -9.94 51.64 8.47
C THR A 445 -9.64 51.46 9.96
N PHE A 446 -10.65 51.69 10.79
CA PHE A 446 -10.56 51.72 12.25
C PHE A 446 -10.22 50.31 12.79
N GLU A 447 -9.25 50.23 13.70
CA GLU A 447 -8.82 48.97 14.33
C GLU A 447 -9.99 48.30 15.05
N ALA A 448 -10.40 47.13 14.55
CA ALA A 448 -11.07 46.11 15.32
C ALA A 448 -10.16 44.88 15.31
N GLU A 449 -9.64 44.51 16.47
CA GLU A 449 -8.87 43.28 16.70
C GLU A 449 -9.63 42.07 16.12
N PRO A 450 -9.12 41.39 15.08
CA PRO A 450 -9.74 40.15 14.65
C PRO A 450 -9.25 39.02 15.54
N GLU A 451 -10.17 38.30 16.17
CA GLU A 451 -9.90 36.93 16.61
C GLU A 451 -9.45 36.13 15.37
N GLU A 452 -8.14 35.83 15.27
CA GLU A 452 -7.58 35.07 14.15
C GLU A 452 -8.18 33.65 14.12
N THR A 453 -9.26 33.50 13.39
CA THR A 453 -9.75 32.20 12.95
C THR A 453 -8.73 31.65 11.95
N TYR A 454 -8.11 30.52 12.26
CA TYR A 454 -7.16 29.86 11.36
C TYR A 454 -7.88 29.50 10.05
N SER A 455 -7.69 30.34 9.04
CA SER A 455 -8.33 30.20 7.73
C SER A 455 -7.83 28.96 7.00
N ALA A 456 -8.71 28.36 6.20
CA ALA A 456 -8.39 27.32 5.23
C ALA A 456 -7.15 27.65 4.38
N GLU A 457 -7.01 28.92 3.99
CA GLU A 457 -5.87 29.38 3.17
C GLU A 457 -4.55 29.30 3.94
N ASN A 458 -4.56 29.64 5.23
CA ASN A 458 -3.38 29.53 6.10
C ASN A 458 -2.98 28.07 6.27
N GLU A 459 -3.96 27.16 6.43
CA GLU A 459 -3.70 25.71 6.51
C GLU A 459 -3.00 25.16 5.27
N VAL A 460 -3.46 25.57 4.08
CA VAL A 460 -2.84 25.20 2.81
C VAL A 460 -1.40 25.69 2.75
N MET A 461 -1.17 26.97 3.05
CA MET A 461 0.14 27.58 2.89
C MET A 461 1.16 26.96 3.86
N ASP A 462 0.75 26.69 5.10
CA ASP A 462 1.59 26.04 6.09
C ASP A 462 1.86 24.58 5.74
N TYR A 463 0.85 23.86 5.24
CA TYR A 463 1.02 22.51 4.72
C TYR A 463 2.01 22.47 3.55
N LEU A 464 1.90 23.38 2.58
CA LEU A 464 2.80 23.43 1.42
C LEU A 464 4.26 23.69 1.83
N ARG A 465 4.49 24.46 2.90
CA ARG A 465 5.83 24.76 3.46
C ARG A 465 6.36 23.68 4.41
N SER A 466 5.51 22.78 4.87
CA SER A 466 5.87 21.75 5.84
C SER A 466 6.76 20.63 5.25
N ALA A 467 7.12 19.64 6.07
CA ALA A 467 7.91 18.48 5.64
C ALA A 467 7.13 17.52 4.71
N TYR A 468 7.84 16.57 4.10
CA TYR A 468 7.33 15.66 3.07
C TYR A 468 6.94 14.25 3.58
N HIS A 469 6.90 14.04 4.89
CA HIS A 469 6.57 12.74 5.48
C HIS A 469 5.08 12.65 5.86
N LEU A 470 4.50 11.44 5.84
CA LEU A 470 3.06 11.24 5.98
C LEU A 470 2.49 11.72 7.34
N GLN A 471 3.28 11.64 8.42
CA GLN A 471 2.83 12.03 9.76
C GLN A 471 2.49 13.53 9.88
N ILE A 472 2.96 14.36 8.94
CA ILE A 472 2.64 15.80 8.92
C ILE A 472 1.14 16.06 8.78
N LEU A 473 0.38 15.14 8.16
CA LEU A 473 -1.08 15.25 8.03
C LEU A 473 -1.79 15.32 9.39
N HIS A 474 -1.19 14.80 10.46
CA HIS A 474 -1.77 14.94 11.80
C HIS A 474 -1.78 16.38 12.32
N GLN A 475 -1.06 17.30 11.68
CA GLN A 475 -1.02 18.72 12.02
C GLN A 475 -2.06 19.54 11.23
N PHE A 476 -2.63 18.96 10.16
CA PHE A 476 -3.52 19.63 9.22
C PHE A 476 -4.79 18.78 9.05
N SER A 477 -5.78 18.99 9.92
CA SER A 477 -6.99 18.13 9.98
C SER A 477 -7.77 18.13 8.68
N ASN A 478 -7.88 19.28 8.01
CA ASN A 478 -8.67 19.37 6.79
C ASN A 478 -7.90 18.79 5.60
N ILE A 479 -6.59 19.05 5.51
CA ILE A 479 -5.73 18.41 4.50
C ILE A 479 -5.70 16.89 4.68
N LYS A 480 -5.69 16.40 5.93
CA LYS A 480 -5.78 14.96 6.21
C LYS A 480 -7.09 14.37 5.70
N ASN A 481 -8.22 15.04 5.90
CA ASN A 481 -9.51 14.56 5.41
C ASN A 481 -9.57 14.55 3.88
N ILE A 482 -9.02 15.57 3.21
CA ILE A 482 -8.86 15.60 1.75
C ILE A 482 -7.95 14.44 1.30
N PHE A 483 -6.82 14.24 1.97
CA PHE A 483 -5.90 13.15 1.66
C PHE A 483 -6.63 11.81 1.76
N LEU A 484 -7.30 11.51 2.89
CA LEU A 484 -8.03 10.27 3.06
C LEU A 484 -9.11 10.09 1.99
N LYS A 485 -9.93 11.11 1.73
CA LYS A 485 -11.01 11.03 0.74
C LYS A 485 -10.51 10.66 -0.66
N TYR A 486 -9.47 11.37 -1.14
CA TYR A 486 -9.03 11.27 -2.54
C TYR A 486 -7.87 10.29 -2.77
N ASN A 487 -7.18 9.83 -1.71
CA ASN A 487 -6.08 8.89 -1.81
C ASN A 487 -6.42 7.47 -1.30
N THR A 488 -7.64 7.24 -0.80
CA THR A 488 -8.10 5.88 -0.47
C THR A 488 -8.16 4.96 -1.69
N PRO A 489 -8.61 5.41 -2.88
CA PRO A 489 -8.48 4.60 -4.09
C PRO A 489 -7.02 4.33 -4.46
N THR A 490 -6.77 3.22 -5.14
CA THR A 490 -5.47 2.91 -5.74
C THR A 490 -5.52 3.19 -7.25
N PRO A 491 -4.40 3.59 -7.88
CA PRO A 491 -4.35 3.77 -9.33
C PRO A 491 -4.23 2.44 -10.09
N SER A 492 -4.15 1.31 -9.38
CA SER A 492 -3.90 -0.03 -9.95
C SER A 492 -4.64 -1.12 -9.19
N SER A 493 -5.18 -2.08 -9.93
CA SER A 493 -5.71 -3.35 -9.42
C SER A 493 -4.64 -4.38 -9.09
N ALA A 494 -3.40 -4.18 -9.56
CA ALA A 494 -2.32 -5.15 -9.43
C ALA A 494 -1.96 -5.57 -7.99
N PRO A 495 -2.05 -4.70 -6.96
CA PRO A 495 -1.87 -5.14 -5.57
C PRO A 495 -2.88 -6.21 -5.14
N VAL A 496 -4.14 -6.12 -5.61
CA VAL A 496 -5.21 -7.08 -5.30
C VAL A 496 -5.02 -8.36 -6.13
N GLU A 497 -4.71 -8.23 -7.42
CA GLU A 497 -4.39 -9.38 -8.29
C GLU A 497 -3.22 -10.22 -7.74
N ARG A 498 -2.21 -9.59 -7.14
CA ARG A 498 -1.09 -10.34 -6.51
C ARG A 498 -1.51 -11.21 -5.33
N LEU A 499 -2.57 -10.84 -4.61
CA LEU A 499 -3.12 -11.66 -3.54
C LEU A 499 -3.85 -12.89 -4.12
N LEU A 500 -4.62 -12.69 -5.18
CA LEU A 500 -5.38 -13.75 -5.86
C LEU A 500 -4.47 -14.76 -6.57
N VAL A 501 -3.45 -14.29 -7.31
CA VAL A 501 -2.49 -15.18 -7.99
C VAL A 501 -1.73 -16.06 -6.99
N TRP A 502 -1.45 -15.57 -5.78
CA TRP A 502 -0.82 -16.38 -4.73
C TRP A 502 -1.73 -17.52 -4.27
N GLU A 503 -3.04 -17.27 -4.11
CA GLU A 503 -4.03 -18.29 -3.75
C GLU A 503 -4.15 -19.38 -4.84
N VAL A 504 -4.17 -18.99 -6.11
CA VAL A 504 -4.22 -19.93 -7.25
C VAL A 504 -2.93 -20.75 -7.35
N TRP A 505 -1.76 -20.13 -7.16
CA TRP A 505 -0.47 -20.84 -7.23
C TRP A 505 -0.27 -21.82 -6.07
N CYS A 506 -0.76 -21.49 -4.86
CA CYS A 506 -0.76 -22.43 -3.74
C CYS A 506 -1.67 -23.64 -4.03
N SER A 507 -2.85 -23.40 -4.60
CA SER A 507 -3.78 -24.48 -4.99
C SER A 507 -3.17 -25.40 -6.06
N LEU A 508 -2.44 -24.85 -7.04
CA LEU A 508 -1.79 -25.63 -8.10
C LEU A 508 -0.59 -26.44 -7.58
N LEU A 509 0.18 -25.89 -6.63
CA LEU A 509 1.28 -26.60 -5.97
C LEU A 509 0.77 -27.81 -5.16
N GLU A 510 -0.42 -27.72 -4.60
CA GLU A 510 -1.08 -28.84 -3.91
C GLU A 510 -1.53 -29.94 -4.86
N GLU A 511 -2.05 -29.61 -6.05
CA GLU A 511 -2.40 -30.62 -7.06
C GLU A 511 -1.15 -31.34 -7.60
N ILE A 512 -0.03 -30.63 -7.77
CA ILE A 512 1.25 -31.22 -8.18
C ILE A 512 1.83 -32.10 -7.06
N ASP A 513 1.70 -31.71 -5.79
CA ASP A 513 2.13 -32.53 -4.64
C ASP A 513 1.21 -33.75 -4.44
N PHE A 514 -0.08 -33.63 -4.75
CA PHE A 514 -1.03 -34.75 -4.78
C PHE A 514 -0.71 -35.74 -5.91
N LEU A 515 -0.40 -35.26 -7.11
CA LEU A 515 0.01 -36.09 -8.25
C LEU A 515 1.36 -36.78 -8.02
N THR A 516 2.34 -36.09 -7.42
CA THR A 516 3.65 -36.70 -7.11
C THR A 516 3.57 -37.70 -5.95
N LYS A 517 2.68 -37.49 -4.96
CA LYS A 517 2.37 -38.49 -3.93
C LYS A 517 1.59 -39.69 -4.48
N GLY A 518 0.67 -39.46 -5.41
CA GLY A 518 -0.06 -40.51 -6.12
C GLY A 518 0.88 -41.41 -6.94
N LEU A 519 1.80 -40.82 -7.70
CA LEU A 519 2.82 -41.52 -8.49
C LEU A 519 3.82 -42.30 -7.61
N ARG A 520 4.17 -41.81 -6.42
CA ARG A 520 5.01 -42.55 -5.46
C ARG A 520 4.29 -43.70 -4.74
N SER A 521 2.96 -43.77 -4.80
CA SER A 521 2.21 -44.95 -4.34
C SER A 521 1.98 -45.98 -5.45
N PHE A 522 2.27 -45.61 -6.71
CA PHE A 522 2.10 -46.44 -7.90
C PHE A 522 3.41 -47.08 -8.40
N CYS A 523 4.56 -46.56 -7.98
CA CYS A 523 5.89 -47.19 -8.11
C CYS A 523 6.29 -47.83 -6.79
#